data_AF-A0A327X6H6-F1
#
_entry.id   AF-A0A327X6H6-F1
#
_cell.length_a   1.000
_cell.length_b   1.000
_cell.length_c   1.000
_cell.angle_alpha   90.00
_cell.angle_beta   90.00
_cell.angle_gamma   90.00
#
_symmetry.space_group_name_H-M   'P 1'
#
loop_
_entity.id
_entity.type
_entity.pdbx_description
1 polymer ?
#
loop_
_entity_poly.entity_id
_entity_poly.type
_entity_poly.pdbx_seq_one_letter_code
_entity_poly.pdbx_strand_id
1 'polypeptide(L)' 'MRELQGDNTSAVSMPEQLISVDALEWELIHQTLAAHDNNISATARALNMHRRTLQRKLQKKRPQ' A
#
# COMPACT_ATOMS: atom_id res chain seq x y z
N MET A 1 -29.13 5.76 -31.14
CA MET A 1 -28.78 5.86 -29.71
C MET A 1 -27.29 5.61 -29.60
N ARG A 2 -26.57 6.47 -28.86
CA ARG A 2 -25.11 6.58 -28.85
C ARG A 2 -24.54 5.58 -27.84
N GLU A 3 -23.51 4.85 -28.27
CA GLU A 3 -22.72 3.91 -27.47
C GLU A 3 -22.02 4.63 -26.32
N LEU A 4 -21.96 4.00 -25.14
CA LEU A 4 -21.04 4.37 -24.05
C LEU A 4 -20.32 3.13 -23.54
N GLN A 5 -19.08 3.00 -24.03
CA GLN A 5 -17.96 2.26 -23.48
C GLN A 5 -17.77 2.53 -21.97
N GLY A 6 -17.31 1.53 -21.22
CA GLY A 6 -16.88 1.74 -19.83
C GLY A 6 -16.24 0.52 -19.17
N ASP A 7 -15.56 -0.32 -19.94
CA ASP A 7 -14.71 -1.41 -19.45
C ASP A 7 -13.48 -0.80 -18.73
N ASN A 8 -13.47 -0.74 -17.40
CA ASN A 8 -12.22 -0.51 -16.67
C ASN A 8 -12.24 -0.92 -15.19
N THR A 9 -11.49 -2.00 -14.94
CA THR A 9 -10.49 -2.19 -13.87
C THR A 9 -10.96 -2.07 -12.42
N SER A 10 -10.88 -3.13 -11.61
CA SER A 10 -9.64 -3.85 -11.36
C SER A 10 -9.95 -5.30 -11.04
N ALA A 11 -9.63 -6.17 -12.00
CA ALA A 11 -9.34 -7.55 -11.69
C ALA A 11 -8.18 -7.54 -10.68
N VAL A 12 -8.49 -7.77 -9.41
CA VAL A 12 -7.50 -8.20 -8.43
C VAL A 12 -7.18 -9.65 -8.77
N SER A 13 -6.49 -9.84 -9.90
CA SER A 13 -5.77 -11.07 -10.17
C SER A 13 -4.70 -11.14 -9.09
N MET A 14 -5.00 -11.87 -8.01
CA MET A 14 -3.99 -12.32 -7.06
C MET A 14 -3.00 -13.17 -7.87
N PRO A 15 -1.75 -12.71 -8.08
CA PRO A 15 -0.75 -13.64 -8.51
C PRO A 15 -0.46 -14.52 -7.30
N GLU A 16 -0.77 -15.80 -7.42
CA GLU A 16 -0.39 -16.91 -6.55
C GLU A 16 1.15 -17.06 -6.39
N GLN A 17 1.93 -16.06 -6.84
CA GLN A 17 3.37 -15.98 -6.66
C GLN A 17 3.64 -15.28 -5.34
N LEU A 18 3.81 -16.09 -4.28
CA LEU A 18 4.64 -15.78 -3.12
C LEU A 18 4.49 -14.32 -2.65
N ILE A 19 3.50 -14.04 -1.80
CA ILE A 19 3.30 -12.72 -1.19
C ILE A 19 4.67 -12.24 -0.66
N SER A 20 5.33 -11.35 -1.41
CA SER A 20 6.67 -10.91 -1.08
C SER A 20 6.59 -10.16 0.24
N VAL A 21 7.56 -10.37 1.14
CA VAL A 21 7.58 -9.72 2.47
C VAL A 21 7.40 -8.20 2.34
N ASP A 22 7.94 -7.63 1.26
CA ASP A 22 7.81 -6.21 0.94
C ASP A 22 6.37 -5.78 0.59
N ALA A 23 5.56 -6.65 -0.04
CA ALA A 23 4.17 -6.35 -0.36
C ALA A 23 3.27 -6.39 0.89
N LEU A 24 3.52 -7.36 1.78
CA LEU A 24 2.81 -7.46 3.07
C LEU A 24 3.14 -6.24 3.96
N GLU A 25 4.41 -5.85 4.00
CA GLU A 25 4.83 -4.66 4.74
C GLU A 25 4.19 -3.39 4.16
N TRP A 26 4.08 -3.29 2.83
CA TRP A 26 3.40 -2.17 2.17
C TRP A 26 1.92 -2.08 2.58
N GLU A 27 1.21 -3.20 2.57
CA GLU A 27 -0.19 -3.25 3.00
C GLU A 27 -0.34 -2.85 4.48
N LEU A 28 0.51 -3.38 5.35
CA LEU A 28 0.52 -3.04 6.78
C LEU A 28 0.78 -1.55 7.03
N ILE A 29 1.70 -0.96 6.27
CA ILE A 29 1.98 0.49 6.32
C ILE A 29 0.74 1.30 5.95
N HIS A 30 0.03 0.94 4.88
CA HIS A 30 -1.16 1.66 4.44
C HIS A 30 -2.34 1.48 5.38
N GLN A 31 -2.55 0.28 5.91
CA GLN A 31 -3.58 0.01 6.92
C GLN A 31 -3.35 0.82 8.19
N THR A 32 -2.11 0.86 8.68
CA THR A 32 -1.74 1.61 9.88
C THR A 32 -1.80 3.13 9.64
N LEU A 33 -1.44 3.60 8.44
CA LEU A 33 -1.61 5.01 8.06
C LEU A 33 -3.08 5.42 8.09
N ALA A 34 -3.98 4.59 7.54
CA ALA A 34 -5.42 4.86 7.58
C ALA A 34 -5.94 4.91 9.02
N ALA A 35 -5.48 4.01 9.89
CA ALA A 35 -5.85 4.00 11.31
C ALA A 35 -5.34 5.23 12.09
N HIS A 36 -4.25 5.85 11.65
CA HIS A 36 -3.62 7.00 12.30
C HIS A 36 -3.80 8.32 11.53
N ASP A 37 -4.84 8.45 10.69
CA ASP A 37 -5.14 9.69 9.95
C ASP A 37 -3.94 10.19 9.10
N ASN A 38 -3.28 9.27 8.39
CA ASN A 38 -2.08 9.52 7.61
C ASN A 38 -0.89 10.11 8.41
N ASN A 39 -0.90 9.98 9.74
CA ASN A 39 0.21 10.45 10.58
C ASN A 39 1.41 9.50 10.49
N ILE A 40 2.36 9.85 9.63
CA ILE A 40 3.60 9.09 9.40
C ILE A 40 4.38 8.84 10.70
N SER A 41 4.41 9.82 11.61
CA SER A 41 5.15 9.70 12.87
C SER A 41 4.49 8.70 13.82
N ALA A 42 3.17 8.73 13.95
CA ALA A 42 2.41 7.78 14.76
C ALA A 42 2.49 6.36 14.19
N THR A 43 2.32 6.24 12.87
CA THR A 43 2.44 4.97 12.13
C THR A 43 3.82 4.35 12.32
N ALA A 44 4.89 5.15 12.20
CA ALA A 44 6.25 4.64 12.40
C ALA A 44 6.46 4.09 13.82
N ARG A 45 5.92 4.75 14.85
CA ARG A 45 5.96 4.24 16.23
C ARG A 45 5.14 2.96 16.38
N ALA A 46 3.94 2.90 15.80
CA ALA A 46 3.08 1.71 15.84
C ALA A 46 3.71 0.50 15.16
N LEU A 47 4.43 0.72 14.06
CA LEU A 47 5.18 -0.31 13.33
C LEU A 47 6.59 -0.57 13.90
N ASN A 48 6.92 0.04 15.05
CA ASN A 48 8.23 -0.05 15.71
C ASN A 48 9.42 0.19 14.75
N MET A 49 9.28 1.16 13.85
CA MET A 49 10.29 1.52 12.86
C MET A 49 10.58 3.03 12.86
N HIS A 50 11.73 3.41 12.30
CA HIS A 50 12.07 4.82 12.16
C HIS A 50 11.19 5.51 11.12
N ARG A 51 10.66 6.69 11.44
CA ARG A 51 9.89 7.54 10.50
C ARG A 51 10.62 7.76 9.16
N ARG A 52 11.95 7.94 9.21
CA ARG A 52 12.80 8.09 8.01
C ARG A 52 12.78 6.85 7.11
N THR A 53 12.73 5.66 7.70
CA THR A 53 12.60 4.38 6.99
C THR A 53 11.21 4.23 6.39
N LEU A 54 10.15 4.52 7.15
CA LEU A 54 8.78 4.52 6.66
C LEU A 54 8.61 5.45 5.46
N GLN A 55 9.11 6.68 5.57
CA GLN A 55 9.06 7.67 4.49
C GLN A 55 9.79 7.21 3.23
N ARG A 56 10.94 6.52 3.38
CA ARG A 56 11.67 5.92 2.25
C ARG A 56 10.88 4.77 1.60
N LYS A 57 10.21 3.94 2.40
CA LYS A 57 9.34 2.87 1.91
C LYS A 57 8.12 3.42 1.18
N LEU A 58 7.53 4.52 1.66
CA LEU A 58 6.43 5.23 0.97
C LEU A 58 6.85 5.87 -0.35
N GLN A 59 8.11 6.29 -0.49
CA GLN A 59 8.64 6.82 -1.75
C GLN A 59 8.86 5.73 -2.81
N LYS A 60 9.06 4.48 -2.38
CA LYS A 60 9.09 3.35 -3.31
C LYS A 60 7.65 3.04 -3.73
N LYS A 61 7.40 3.02 -5.04
CA LYS A 61 6.15 2.48 -5.57
C LYS A 61 5.98 1.04 -5.08
N ARG A 62 4.72 0.60 -4.94
CA ARG A 62 4.37 -0.77 -4.51
C ARG A 62 5.33 -1.76 -5.20
N PRO A 63 6.15 -2.51 -4.44
CA PRO A 63 7.03 -3.50 -5.02
C PRO A 63 6.15 -4.53 -5.74
N GLN A 64 6.44 -4.77 -7.02
CA GLN A 64 5.86 -5.83 -7.84
C GLN A 64 6.61 -7.13 -7.56
#